data_AF-A0A1W2TJP2-F1
#
_entry.id   AF-A0A1W2TJP2-F1
#
_cell.length_a   1.000
_cell.length_b   1.000
_cell.length_c   1.000
_cell.angle_alpha   90.00
_cell.angle_beta   90.00
_cell.angle_gamma   90.00
#
_symmetry.space_group_name_H-M   'P 1'
#
loop_
_entity.id
_entity.type
_entity.pdbx_description
1 polymer ?
#
loop_
_entity_poly.entity_id
_entity_poly.type
_entity_poly.pdbx_seq_one_letter_code
_entity_poly.pdbx_strand_id
1 'polypeptide(L)'
;MKSTLYTAITGLVALQASLGLCQTSVEDIIADISGSVRADHSTFWAADPQNRQAAEVFSLANGHMTIRDADPHNRWRAADPETQTNWSRTYARLSSGTGFVFWKDTDEIPSDADGNWQAEKNELMNSKSIYEMIQVDRSNTGSFV
;
A
#
# COMPACT_ATOMS: atom_id res chain seq x y z
N MET A 1 18.28 1.19 -61.66
CA MET A 1 17.93 1.90 -60.40
C MET A 1 17.60 0.83 -59.36
N LYS A 2 18.40 0.73 -58.29
CA LYS A 2 18.13 -0.15 -57.15
C LYS A 2 17.38 0.66 -56.09
N SER A 3 16.28 0.14 -55.54
CA SER A 3 15.97 0.15 -54.09
C SER A 3 14.61 -0.50 -53.81
N THR A 4 14.70 -1.76 -53.35
CA THR A 4 14.11 -2.34 -52.14
C THR A 4 12.65 -2.01 -51.76
N LEU A 5 11.80 -3.04 -51.85
CA LEU A 5 10.55 -3.18 -51.09
C LEU A 5 10.84 -3.11 -49.59
N TYR A 6 10.10 -2.26 -48.86
CA TYR A 6 9.82 -2.48 -47.44
C TYR A 6 8.33 -2.30 -47.19
N THR A 7 7.69 -3.44 -46.96
CA THR A 7 6.34 -3.57 -46.40
C THR A 7 6.39 -3.06 -44.97
N ALA A 8 5.91 -1.83 -44.72
CA ALA A 8 5.61 -1.41 -43.36
C ALA A 8 4.28 -2.06 -42.97
N ILE A 9 4.37 -3.11 -42.15
CA ILE A 9 3.25 -3.68 -41.41
C ILE A 9 2.83 -2.64 -40.36
N THR A 10 2.12 -1.61 -40.79
CA THR A 10 1.36 -0.71 -39.91
C THR A 10 0.00 -1.34 -39.69
N GLY A 11 -0.07 -2.30 -38.78
CA GLY A 11 -1.34 -2.98 -38.53
C GLY A 11 -1.38 -3.95 -37.37
N LEU A 12 -0.44 -3.88 -36.41
CA LEU A 12 -0.50 -4.77 -35.25
C LEU A 12 0.14 -4.19 -33.98
N VAL A 13 -0.17 -2.93 -33.64
CA VAL A 13 -0.01 -2.43 -32.26
C VAL A 13 -1.21 -1.55 -31.92
N ALA A 14 -2.41 -2.10 -32.11
CA ALA A 14 -3.66 -1.52 -31.62
C ALA A 14 -4.52 -2.61 -30.96
N LEU A 15 -3.87 -3.61 -30.37
CA LEU A 15 -4.54 -4.76 -29.73
C LEU A 15 -3.97 -5.08 -28.35
N GLN A 16 -3.61 -4.06 -27.57
CA GLN A 16 -3.42 -4.19 -26.12
C GLN A 16 -3.95 -2.98 -25.32
N ALA A 17 -4.68 -2.05 -25.96
CA ALA A 17 -5.30 -0.90 -25.28
C ALA A 17 -6.78 -1.14 -24.92
N SER A 18 -7.26 -2.39 -24.98
CA SER A 18 -8.66 -2.76 -24.75
C SER A 18 -8.81 -4.01 -23.88
N LEU A 19 -7.89 -4.21 -22.94
CA LEU A 19 -8.22 -4.89 -21.69
C LEU A 19 -8.43 -3.78 -20.68
N GLY A 20 -9.69 -3.56 -20.29
CA GLY A 20 -10.07 -2.46 -19.42
C GLY A 20 -9.14 -2.37 -18.22
N LEU A 21 -8.54 -1.20 -18.03
CA LEU A 21 -8.17 -0.74 -16.70
C LEU A 21 -9.49 -0.68 -15.94
N CYS A 22 -9.88 -1.80 -15.35
CA CYS A 22 -10.96 -1.85 -14.39
C CYS A 22 -10.44 -1.00 -13.23
N GLN A 23 -10.78 0.30 -13.22
CA GLN A 23 -10.59 1.12 -12.03
C GLN A 23 -11.27 0.35 -10.91
N THR A 24 -10.46 -0.22 -10.02
CA THR A 24 -10.98 -1.02 -8.92
C THR A 24 -11.73 -0.03 -8.02
N SER A 25 -13.04 -0.19 -7.91
CA SER A 25 -13.83 0.71 -7.09
C SER A 25 -13.47 0.54 -5.62
N VAL A 26 -13.71 1.56 -4.79
CA VAL A 26 -13.49 1.45 -3.34
C VAL A 26 -14.33 0.30 -2.77
N GLU A 27 -15.52 0.08 -3.31
CA GLU A 27 -16.41 -1.02 -2.97
C GLU A 27 -15.82 -2.40 -3.28
N ASP A 28 -15.14 -2.55 -4.43
CA ASP A 28 -14.44 -3.79 -4.78
C ASP A 28 -13.27 -4.06 -3.82
N ILE A 29 -12.53 -3.00 -3.43
CA ILE A 29 -11.44 -3.11 -2.45
C ILE A 29 -11.98 -3.55 -1.09
N ILE A 30 -13.09 -2.97 -0.64
CA ILE A 30 -13.72 -3.36 0.62
C ILE A 30 -14.14 -4.84 0.57
N ALA A 31 -14.77 -5.27 -0.53
CA ALA A 31 -15.16 -6.66 -0.71
C ALA A 31 -13.94 -7.60 -0.65
N ASP A 32 -12.80 -7.18 -1.19
CA ASP A 32 -11.56 -7.95 -1.21
C ASP A 32 -10.92 -8.11 0.19
N ILE A 33 -10.90 -7.07 1.03
CA ILE A 33 -10.10 -7.08 2.28
C ILE A 33 -10.90 -7.06 3.59
N SER A 34 -12.20 -6.75 3.56
CA SER A 34 -13.01 -6.60 4.77
C SER A 34 -13.07 -7.85 5.65
N GLY A 35 -13.01 -9.04 5.05
CA GLY A 35 -12.96 -10.31 5.79
C GLY A 35 -11.61 -10.59 6.47
N SER A 36 -10.57 -9.88 6.06
CA SER A 36 -9.19 -10.07 6.54
C SER A 36 -8.83 -9.10 7.66
N VAL A 37 -9.36 -7.87 7.62
CA VAL A 37 -8.99 -6.82 8.59
C VAL A 37 -9.53 -7.12 9.98
N ARG A 38 -8.64 -7.11 10.98
CA ARG A 38 -8.97 -7.30 12.40
C ARG A 38 -8.79 -6.01 13.19
N ALA A 39 -9.70 -5.77 14.14
CA ALA A 39 -9.56 -4.70 15.11
C ALA A 39 -8.25 -4.82 15.90
N ASP A 40 -7.64 -3.70 16.26
CA ASP A 40 -6.41 -3.56 17.07
C ASP A 40 -5.14 -4.20 16.50
N HIS A 41 -5.21 -4.71 15.27
CA HIS A 41 -4.14 -5.52 14.67
C HIS A 41 -3.55 -4.89 13.42
N SER A 42 -3.87 -3.62 13.13
CA SER A 42 -3.41 -2.95 11.91
C SER A 42 -1.99 -2.39 12.07
N THR A 43 -1.15 -2.66 11.08
CA THR A 43 0.22 -2.14 11.00
C THR A 43 0.43 -1.44 9.65
N PHE A 44 1.01 -0.25 9.73
CA PHE A 44 1.25 0.67 8.63
C PHE A 44 2.74 1.03 8.58
N TRP A 45 3.18 1.61 7.48
CA TRP A 45 4.52 2.17 7.37
C TRP A 45 4.48 3.41 6.47
N ALA A 46 5.45 4.29 6.64
CA ALA A 46 5.56 5.46 5.80
C ALA A 46 6.92 5.54 5.12
N ALA A 47 6.90 5.75 3.81
CA ALA A 47 8.03 5.78 2.90
C ALA A 47 8.98 4.58 3.08
N ASP A 48 10.11 4.59 2.35
CA ASP A 48 11.31 3.75 2.53
C ASP A 48 11.09 2.20 2.62
N PRO A 49 11.78 1.40 1.78
CA PRO A 49 11.74 -0.06 1.87
C PRO A 49 12.05 -0.66 3.25
N GLN A 50 12.83 0.01 4.10
CA GLN A 50 13.18 -0.43 5.45
C GLN A 50 12.00 -0.35 6.42
N ASN A 51 11.22 0.73 6.38
CA ASN A 51 10.04 0.88 7.23
C ASN A 51 8.99 -0.18 6.88
N ARG A 52 8.82 -0.44 5.58
CA ARG A 52 7.99 -1.56 5.10
C ARG A 52 8.49 -2.90 5.65
N GLN A 53 9.78 -3.18 5.54
CA GLN A 53 10.34 -4.45 6.02
C GLN A 53 10.16 -4.61 7.53
N ALA A 54 10.39 -3.55 8.30
CA ALA A 54 10.18 -3.55 9.75
C ALA A 54 8.71 -3.81 10.12
N ALA A 55 7.78 -3.14 9.42
CA ALA A 55 6.34 -3.34 9.58
C ALA A 55 5.91 -4.78 9.25
N GLU A 56 6.43 -5.37 8.18
CA GLU A 56 6.16 -6.76 7.78
C GLU A 56 6.67 -7.75 8.85
N VAL A 57 7.90 -7.55 9.35
CA VAL A 57 8.48 -8.41 10.41
C VAL A 57 7.70 -8.28 11.72
N PHE A 58 7.37 -7.06 12.13
CA PHE A 58 6.56 -6.81 13.33
C PHE A 58 5.18 -7.46 13.21
N SER A 59 4.54 -7.32 12.05
CA SER A 59 3.21 -7.86 11.81
C SER A 59 3.19 -9.37 11.98
N LEU A 60 4.13 -10.05 11.33
CA LEU A 60 4.29 -11.49 11.44
C LEU A 60 4.57 -11.95 12.89
N ALA A 61 5.44 -11.23 13.60
CA ALA A 61 5.87 -11.62 14.95
C ALA A 61 4.76 -11.43 16.01
N ASN A 62 3.92 -10.40 15.86
CA ASN A 62 2.93 -10.02 16.87
C ASN A 62 1.49 -10.39 16.49
N GLY A 63 1.28 -11.04 15.34
CA GLY A 63 -0.06 -11.37 14.85
C GLY A 63 -0.86 -10.15 14.39
N HIS A 64 -0.15 -9.06 14.06
CA HIS A 64 -0.72 -7.91 13.36
C HIS A 64 -0.76 -8.19 11.85
N MET A 65 -1.30 -7.24 11.09
CA MET A 65 -1.43 -7.32 9.65
C MET A 65 -1.02 -6.01 9.02
N THR A 66 -0.37 -6.13 7.88
CA THR A 66 -0.19 -5.05 6.92
C THR A 66 -1.28 -5.10 5.86
N ILE A 67 -1.39 -4.05 5.03
CA ILE A 67 -2.23 -4.10 3.83
C ILE A 67 -1.89 -5.27 2.91
N ARG A 68 -0.64 -5.77 2.93
CA ARG A 68 -0.22 -6.94 2.13
C ARG A 68 -0.77 -8.25 2.69
N ASP A 69 -0.92 -8.35 4.00
CA ASP A 69 -1.52 -9.51 4.64
C ASP A 69 -3.05 -9.50 4.43
N ALA A 70 -3.65 -8.31 4.35
CA ALA A 70 -5.06 -8.13 4.01
C ALA A 70 -5.36 -8.42 2.53
N ASP A 71 -4.38 -8.26 1.64
CA ASP A 71 -4.45 -8.53 0.19
C ASP A 71 -3.57 -9.74 -0.22
N PRO A 72 -4.06 -10.99 -0.07
CA PRO A 72 -3.30 -12.20 -0.38
C PRO A 72 -2.97 -12.34 -1.87
N HIS A 73 -3.62 -11.57 -2.75
CA HIS A 73 -3.42 -11.61 -4.19
C HIS A 73 -2.42 -10.56 -4.70
N ASN A 74 -1.84 -9.74 -3.80
CA ASN A 74 -0.92 -8.65 -4.14
C ASN A 74 -1.47 -7.69 -5.23
N ARG A 75 -2.80 -7.50 -5.29
CA ARG A 75 -3.47 -6.55 -6.18
C ARG A 75 -3.05 -5.13 -5.89
N TRP A 76 -2.94 -4.75 -4.62
CA TRP A 76 -2.42 -3.45 -4.19
C TRP A 76 -1.06 -3.17 -4.83
N ARG A 77 -0.10 -4.09 -4.68
CA ARG A 77 1.26 -3.90 -5.19
C ARG A 77 1.32 -3.83 -6.72
N ALA A 78 0.42 -4.51 -7.42
CA ALA A 78 0.35 -4.51 -8.88
C ALA A 78 -0.44 -3.32 -9.45
N ALA A 79 -1.14 -2.56 -8.61
CA ALA A 79 -1.99 -1.46 -9.03
C ALA A 79 -1.18 -0.20 -9.36
N ASP A 80 -1.80 0.71 -10.14
CA ASP A 80 -1.27 2.04 -10.36
C ASP A 80 -1.25 2.89 -9.06
N PRO A 81 -0.49 3.99 -8.99
CA PRO A 81 -0.33 4.77 -7.75
C PRO A 81 -1.63 5.33 -7.16
N GLU A 82 -2.59 5.72 -8.01
CA GLU A 82 -3.88 6.26 -7.55
C GLU A 82 -4.70 5.14 -6.91
N THR A 83 -4.76 3.98 -7.57
CA THR A 83 -5.41 2.80 -7.03
C THR A 83 -4.73 2.33 -5.74
N GLN A 84 -3.40 2.31 -5.66
CA GLN A 84 -2.67 2.01 -4.41
C GLN A 84 -3.07 2.95 -3.26
N THR A 85 -3.25 4.23 -3.54
CA THR A 85 -3.69 5.22 -2.55
C THR A 85 -5.11 4.93 -2.07
N ASN A 86 -6.02 4.55 -2.97
CA ASN A 86 -7.40 4.17 -2.62
C ASN A 86 -7.45 2.89 -1.78
N TRP A 87 -6.59 1.91 -2.07
CA TRP A 87 -6.41 0.71 -1.25
C TRP A 87 -5.91 1.04 0.15
N SER A 88 -4.89 1.88 0.25
CA SER A 88 -4.32 2.33 1.54
C SER A 88 -5.38 3.06 2.38
N ARG A 89 -6.14 3.97 1.75
CA ARG A 89 -7.32 4.62 2.36
C ARG A 89 -8.33 3.59 2.88
N THR A 90 -8.69 2.62 2.03
CA THR A 90 -9.71 1.62 2.37
C THR A 90 -9.27 0.73 3.52
N TYR A 91 -7.99 0.31 3.51
CA TYR A 91 -7.40 -0.46 4.60
C TYR A 91 -7.48 0.31 5.92
N ALA A 92 -7.01 1.55 5.97
CA ALA A 92 -7.09 2.39 7.16
C ALA A 92 -8.53 2.69 7.63
N ARG A 93 -9.49 2.79 6.70
CA ARG A 93 -10.91 2.97 7.03
C ARG A 93 -11.52 1.73 7.69
N LEU A 94 -11.06 0.54 7.30
CA LEU A 94 -11.50 -0.74 7.87
C LEU A 94 -10.74 -1.09 9.16
N SER A 95 -9.55 -0.55 9.33
CA SER A 95 -8.81 -0.61 10.59
C SER A 95 -9.59 0.07 11.70
N SER A 96 -9.55 -0.52 12.90
CA SER A 96 -10.19 0.04 14.08
C SER A 96 -9.33 -0.22 15.30
N GLY A 97 -9.43 0.64 16.31
CA GLY A 97 -8.73 0.47 17.57
C GLY A 97 -7.31 1.03 17.52
N THR A 98 -6.33 0.30 18.07
CA THR A 98 -4.92 0.70 18.07
C THR A 98 -4.15 0.10 16.88
N GLY A 99 -3.47 0.94 16.11
CA GLY A 99 -2.55 0.53 15.05
C GLY A 99 -1.09 0.94 15.30
N PHE A 100 -0.15 0.33 14.60
CA PHE A 100 1.27 0.69 14.67
C PHE A 100 1.76 1.27 13.34
N VAL A 101 2.57 2.33 13.39
CA VAL A 101 3.09 3.01 12.20
C VAL A 101 4.61 3.03 12.27
N PHE A 102 5.27 2.53 11.23
CA PHE A 102 6.72 2.48 11.16
C PHE A 102 7.28 3.70 10.40
N TRP A 103 8.10 4.49 11.07
CA TRP A 103 8.75 5.69 10.52
C TRP A 103 10.13 5.92 11.14
N LYS A 104 11.03 6.65 10.49
CA LYS A 104 12.47 6.66 10.84
C LYS A 104 13.01 7.99 11.39
N ASP A 105 12.35 9.11 11.13
CA ASP A 105 13.00 10.42 11.31
C ASP A 105 12.48 11.18 12.54
N THR A 106 11.18 11.20 12.76
CA THR A 106 10.50 12.20 13.62
C THR A 106 9.20 11.64 14.19
N ASP A 107 8.56 12.36 15.11
CA ASP A 107 7.22 11.97 15.62
C ASP A 107 6.09 12.26 14.60
N GLU A 108 6.42 12.95 13.50
CA GLU A 108 5.49 13.27 12.42
C GLU A 108 6.12 13.03 11.04
N ILE A 109 5.37 12.38 10.15
CA ILE A 109 5.75 12.15 8.75
C ILE A 109 5.29 13.35 7.90
N PRO A 110 6.19 14.03 7.15
CA PRO A 110 5.84 15.13 6.25
C PRO A 110 4.78 14.75 5.21
N SER A 111 3.92 15.70 4.83
CA SER A 111 2.78 15.44 3.92
C SER A 111 3.19 15.06 2.50
N ASP A 112 4.40 15.42 2.09
CA ASP A 112 4.98 15.12 0.78
C ASP A 112 5.84 13.84 0.76
N ALA A 113 6.07 13.21 1.92
CA ALA A 113 6.97 12.07 2.03
C ALA A 113 6.38 10.75 1.48
N ASP A 114 5.07 10.55 1.62
CA ASP A 114 4.39 9.32 1.17
C ASP A 114 2.87 9.52 1.02
N GLY A 115 2.36 9.45 -0.21
CA GLY A 115 0.93 9.64 -0.51
C GLY A 115 0.02 8.54 0.02
N ASN A 116 0.51 7.29 0.13
CA ASN A 116 -0.27 6.18 0.69
C ASN A 116 -0.47 6.38 2.18
N TRP A 117 0.61 6.69 2.91
CA TRP A 117 0.52 7.00 4.33
C TRP A 117 -0.36 8.22 4.59
N GLN A 118 -0.28 9.29 3.79
CA GLN A 118 -1.17 10.44 4.00
C GLN A 118 -2.65 10.08 3.83
N ALA A 119 -2.97 9.20 2.88
CA ALA A 119 -4.33 8.70 2.74
C ALA A 119 -4.77 7.87 3.96
N GLU A 120 -3.90 7.00 4.48
CA GLU A 120 -4.13 6.22 5.70
C GLU A 120 -4.32 7.12 6.93
N LYS A 121 -3.38 8.05 7.17
CA LYS A 121 -3.41 9.02 8.26
C LYS A 121 -4.73 9.78 8.28
N ASN A 122 -5.19 10.27 7.13
CA ASN A 122 -6.46 11.00 7.05
C ASN A 122 -7.65 10.15 7.51
N GLU A 123 -7.72 8.87 7.14
CA GLU A 123 -8.79 7.97 7.58
C GLU A 123 -8.68 7.58 9.06
N LEU A 124 -7.46 7.35 9.56
CA LEU A 124 -7.22 7.07 10.98
C LEU A 124 -7.67 8.25 11.85
N MET A 125 -7.35 9.48 11.44
CA MET A 125 -7.79 10.70 12.14
C MET A 125 -9.31 10.88 12.11
N ASN A 126 -9.97 10.49 11.01
CA ASN A 126 -11.44 10.57 10.88
C ASN A 126 -12.17 9.48 11.69
N SER A 127 -11.56 8.30 11.85
CA SER A 127 -12.16 7.15 12.54
C SER A 127 -11.99 7.18 14.06
N LYS A 128 -11.25 8.16 14.62
CA LYS A 128 -10.83 8.21 16.03
C LYS A 128 -10.01 7.00 16.46
N SER A 129 -9.43 6.28 15.50
CA SER A 129 -8.48 5.21 15.79
C SER A 129 -7.22 5.79 16.40
N ILE A 130 -6.60 5.05 17.31
CA ILE A 130 -5.34 5.44 17.94
C ILE A 130 -4.22 4.76 17.13
N TYR A 131 -3.12 5.45 16.91
CA TYR A 131 -1.93 4.81 16.36
C TYR A 131 -0.69 5.19 17.14
N GLU A 132 0.21 4.23 17.27
CA GLU A 132 1.50 4.38 17.91
C GLU A 132 2.60 4.39 16.85
N MET A 133 3.49 5.37 16.92
CA MET A 133 4.63 5.47 16.01
C MET A 133 5.79 4.64 16.56
N ILE A 134 6.29 3.71 15.75
CA ILE A 134 7.51 2.94 16.04
C ILE A 134 8.64 3.53 15.20
N GLN A 135 9.63 4.08 15.90
CA GLN A 135 10.82 4.60 15.26
C GLN A 135 11.74 3.47 14.80
N VAL A 136 11.99 3.38 13.49
CA VAL A 136 12.90 2.39 12.91
C VAL A 136 14.33 2.93 12.95
N ASP A 137 15.15 2.36 13.82
CA ASP A 137 16.58 2.64 13.82
C ASP A 137 17.24 1.98 12.59
N ARG A 138 17.70 2.82 11.66
CA ARG A 138 18.40 2.42 10.43
C ARG A 138 19.69 1.63 10.70
N SER A 139 20.25 1.73 11.90
CA SER A 139 21.47 1.02 12.30
C SER A 139 21.22 -0.34 12.96
N ASN A 140 19.96 -0.68 13.29
CA ASN A 140 19.62 -1.84 14.08
C ASN A 140 18.43 -2.62 13.49
N THR A 141 18.64 -3.25 12.32
CA THR A 141 17.62 -3.98 11.55
C THR A 141 17.23 -5.35 12.14
N GLY A 142 17.29 -5.56 13.46
CA GLY A 142 17.15 -6.92 14.00
C GLY A 142 16.76 -7.13 15.46
N SER A 143 16.42 -6.10 16.23
CA SER A 143 15.94 -6.30 17.60
C SER A 143 14.83 -5.34 17.95
N PHE A 144 13.59 -5.84 17.97
CA PHE A 144 12.50 -5.20 18.69
C PHE A 144 12.58 -5.71 20.14
N VAL A 145 12.71 -4.80 21.11
CA VAL A 145 12.68 -5.13 22.56
C VAL A 145 11.25 -5.08 23.05
#